data_AF-A3JX12-F1
#
_entry.id   AF-A3JX12-F1
#
_cell.length_a   1.000
_cell.length_b   1.000
_cell.length_c   1.000
_cell.angle_alpha   90.00
_cell.angle_beta   90.00
_cell.angle_gamma   90.00
#
_symmetry.space_group_name_H-M   'P 1'
#
loop_
_entity.id
_entity.type
_entity.pdbx_description
1 polymer ?
#
loop_
_entity_poly.entity_id
_entity_poly.type
_entity_poly.pdbx_seq_one_letter_code
_entity_poly.pdbx_strand_id
1 'polypeptide(L)'
;MLVVETIAKIRRAYFQDKKSIKQICRELRVSRNTVRKVIRSGATELTYERTIQPLPKIGPWKDMLDEMLAVNARKPKRERLTRIRIFEELRARGYDGGYDAVRRYAASWSKEEEVESAAVYVPLSFDPGGSLPVRLEP
;
A
#
# COMPACT_ATOMS: atom_id res chain seq x y z
N MET A 1 -10.53 -8.34 16.26
CA MET A 1 -10.28 -6.88 16.24
C MET A 1 -10.36 -6.40 17.70
N LEU A 2 -9.25 -5.95 18.32
CA LEU A 2 -9.28 -5.43 19.70
C LEU A 2 -9.49 -3.92 19.63
N VAL A 3 -10.73 -3.51 19.40
CA VAL A 3 -11.07 -2.16 18.94
C VAL A 3 -11.22 -1.26 20.15
N VAL A 4 -10.17 -0.52 20.52
CA VAL A 4 -10.16 0.66 21.42
C VAL A 4 -10.71 0.46 22.86
N GLU A 5 -11.93 -0.05 23.01
CA GLU A 5 -12.62 -0.34 24.27
C GLU A 5 -11.81 -1.24 25.21
N THR A 6 -11.17 -2.31 24.69
CA THR A 6 -10.34 -3.20 25.51
C THR A 6 -9.09 -2.48 26.05
N ILE A 7 -8.52 -1.56 25.26
CA ILE A 7 -7.35 -0.77 25.65
C ILE A 7 -7.74 0.20 26.76
N ALA A 8 -8.88 0.90 26.60
CA ALA A 8 -9.43 1.79 27.62
C ALA A 8 -9.72 1.04 28.93
N LYS A 9 -10.34 -0.15 28.86
CA LYS A 9 -10.61 -1.01 30.02
C LYS A 9 -9.32 -1.46 30.73
N ILE A 10 -8.30 -1.88 29.99
CA ILE A 10 -6.98 -2.24 30.57
C ILE A 10 -6.36 -1.05 31.29
N ARG A 11 -6.38 0.14 30.66
CA ARG A 11 -5.78 1.35 31.24
C ARG A 11 -6.51 1.80 32.49
N ARG A 12 -7.85 1.81 32.48
CA ARG A 12 -8.66 2.13 33.66
C ARG A 12 -8.35 1.16 34.80
N ALA A 13 -8.38 -0.15 34.51
CA ALA A 13 -8.10 -1.18 35.50
C ALA A 13 -6.70 -1.06 36.13
N TYR A 14 -5.68 -0.66 35.35
CA TYR A 14 -4.31 -0.54 35.85
C TYR A 14 -4.02 0.80 36.52
N PHE A 15 -4.36 1.93 35.88
CA PHE A 15 -3.98 3.26 36.35
C PHE A 15 -4.95 3.83 37.39
N GLN A 16 -6.27 3.62 37.21
CA GLN A 16 -7.31 4.09 38.13
C GLN A 16 -7.58 3.06 39.23
N ASP A 17 -7.92 1.82 38.86
CA ASP A 17 -8.35 0.80 39.83
C ASP A 17 -7.16 0.06 40.49
N LYS A 18 -5.91 0.38 40.11
CA LYS A 18 -4.65 -0.19 40.62
C LYS A 18 -4.60 -1.73 40.64
N LYS A 19 -5.35 -2.40 39.76
CA LYS A 19 -5.42 -3.86 39.67
C LYS A 19 -4.10 -4.44 39.16
N SER A 20 -3.74 -5.61 39.68
CA SER A 20 -2.56 -6.33 39.20
C SER A 20 -2.74 -6.81 37.75
N ILE A 21 -1.64 -6.91 37.00
CA ILE A 21 -1.65 -7.43 35.62
C ILE A 21 -2.32 -8.81 35.55
N LYS A 22 -2.09 -9.68 36.56
CA LYS A 22 -2.69 -11.02 36.62
C LYS A 22 -4.21 -10.96 36.73
N GLN A 23 -4.74 -10.02 37.51
CA GLN A 23 -6.17 -9.80 37.67
C GLN A 23 -6.80 -9.26 36.37
N ILE A 24 -6.17 -8.27 35.73
CA ILE A 24 -6.61 -7.70 34.45
C ILE A 24 -6.68 -8.78 33.36
N CYS A 25 -5.70 -9.67 33.30
CA CYS A 25 -5.70 -10.79 32.33
C CYS A 25 -6.89 -11.73 32.53
N ARG A 26 -7.27 -12.00 33.78
CA ARG A 26 -8.40 -12.89 34.12
C ARG A 26 -9.75 -12.24 33.80
N GLU A 27 -9.92 -10.98 34.21
CA GLU A 27 -11.18 -10.23 34.04
C GLU A 27 -11.47 -9.92 32.57
N LEU A 28 -10.46 -9.44 31.83
CA LEU A 28 -10.63 -9.00 30.44
C LEU A 28 -10.28 -10.09 29.41
N ARG A 29 -9.88 -11.30 29.86
CA ARG A 29 -9.46 -12.44 29.01
C ARG A 29 -8.43 -12.06 27.94
N VAL A 30 -7.50 -11.18 28.30
CA VAL A 30 -6.43 -10.69 27.43
C VAL A 30 -5.08 -11.27 27.83
N SER A 31 -4.21 -11.45 26.85
CA SER A 31 -2.86 -11.98 27.11
C SER A 31 -2.06 -11.00 27.98
N ARG A 32 -1.18 -11.54 28.83
CA ARG A 32 -0.26 -10.74 29.65
C ARG A 32 0.61 -9.81 28.80
N ASN A 33 0.98 -10.26 27.59
CA ASN A 33 1.76 -9.47 26.63
C ASN A 33 0.97 -8.25 26.13
N THR A 34 -0.32 -8.42 25.84
CA THR A 34 -1.22 -7.33 25.45
C THR A 34 -1.35 -6.31 26.57
N VAL A 35 -1.60 -6.75 27.81
CA VAL A 35 -1.72 -5.87 28.97
C VAL A 35 -0.43 -5.07 29.20
N ARG A 36 0.73 -5.75 29.18
CA ARG A 36 2.04 -5.08 29.30
C ARG A 36 2.30 -4.09 28.17
N LYS A 37 1.95 -4.44 26.93
CA LYS A 37 2.10 -3.57 25.77
C LYS A 37 1.28 -2.29 25.95
N VAL A 38 0.00 -2.40 26.34
CA VAL A 38 -0.90 -1.27 26.57
C VAL A 38 -0.42 -0.37 27.72
N ILE A 39 0.01 -0.96 28.83
CA ILE A 39 0.53 -0.20 29.98
C ILE A 39 1.80 0.56 29.61
N ARG A 40 2.73 -0.11 28.91
CA ARG A 40 4.04 0.47 28.55
C ARG A 40 3.93 1.52 27.46
N SER A 41 3.06 1.32 26.47
CA SER A 41 2.98 2.24 25.33
C SER A 41 2.29 3.56 25.67
N GLY A 42 1.48 3.62 26.74
CA GLY A 42 0.76 4.84 27.11
C GLY A 42 -0.20 5.35 26.02
N ALA A 43 -0.44 4.56 24.97
CA ALA A 43 -1.24 4.92 23.80
C ALA A 43 -2.72 4.64 24.06
N THR A 44 -3.59 5.60 23.75
CA THR A 44 -5.05 5.47 23.88
C THR A 44 -5.62 4.57 22.77
N GLU A 45 -4.85 4.40 21.70
CA GLU A 45 -5.14 3.52 20.57
C GLU A 45 -3.91 2.68 20.26
N LEU A 46 -4.08 1.38 20.06
CA LEU A 46 -3.10 0.55 19.37
C LEU A 46 -3.41 0.67 17.88
N THR A 47 -3.13 1.84 17.30
CA THR A 47 -3.14 1.98 15.85
C THR A 47 -2.06 1.03 15.34
N TYR A 48 -2.47 -0.05 14.69
CA TYR A 48 -1.56 -0.93 13.99
C TYR A 48 -1.13 -0.20 12.72
N GLU A 49 -0.23 0.76 12.85
CA GLU A 49 0.46 1.32 11.69
C GLU A 49 1.55 0.33 11.27
N ARG A 50 1.30 -0.41 10.19
CA ARG A 50 2.40 -0.93 9.39
C ARG A 50 2.99 0.24 8.61
N THR A 51 3.86 1.02 9.23
CA THR A 51 4.49 2.16 8.57
C THR A 51 5.49 1.70 7.51
N ILE A 52 6.09 0.51 7.66
CA ILE A 52 7.04 -0.01 6.67
C ILE A 52 6.88 -1.53 6.63
N GLN A 53 6.34 -2.04 5.53
CA GLN A 53 6.58 -3.43 5.17
C GLN A 53 7.93 -3.43 4.48
N PRO A 54 9.02 -3.87 5.12
CA PRO A 54 10.30 -3.91 4.43
C PRO A 54 10.09 -4.80 3.21
N LEU A 55 10.32 -4.25 2.02
CA LEU A 55 10.55 -5.04 0.82
C LEU A 55 12.08 -5.21 0.72
N PRO A 56 12.75 -5.97 1.61
CA PRO A 56 14.21 -5.98 1.68
C PRO A 56 14.85 -6.55 0.41
N LYS A 57 14.12 -7.41 -0.32
CA LYS A 57 14.60 -8.03 -1.56
C LYS A 57 14.38 -7.16 -2.81
N ILE A 58 13.50 -6.16 -2.77
CA ILE A 58 13.29 -5.27 -3.93
C ILE A 58 14.32 -4.15 -3.96
N GLY A 59 14.95 -3.79 -2.82
CA GLY A 59 15.92 -2.69 -2.74
C GLY A 59 16.92 -2.63 -3.91
N PRO A 60 17.70 -3.69 -4.18
CA PRO A 60 18.67 -3.71 -5.28
C PRO A 60 18.06 -3.78 -6.68
N TRP A 61 16.77 -4.10 -6.80
CA TRP A 61 16.06 -4.30 -8.06
C TRP A 61 15.08 -3.17 -8.37
N LYS A 62 14.99 -2.14 -7.52
CA LYS A 62 14.07 -1.01 -7.67
C LYS A 62 14.29 -0.28 -8.98
N ASP A 63 15.50 0.20 -9.20
CA ASP A 63 15.84 1.01 -10.38
C ASP A 63 15.52 0.26 -11.68
N MET A 64 15.83 -1.04 -11.72
CA MET A 64 15.53 -1.89 -12.87
C MET A 64 14.03 -2.15 -13.04
N LEU A 65 13.31 -2.36 -11.93
CA LEU A 65 11.87 -2.54 -11.95
C LEU A 65 11.15 -1.25 -12.37
N ASP A 66 11.64 -0.09 -11.93
CA ASP A 66 11.15 1.24 -12.36
C ASP A 66 11.37 1.47 -13.84
N GLU A 67 12.57 1.18 -14.35
CA GLU A 67 12.86 1.28 -15.79
C GLU A 67 11.93 0.37 -16.61
N MET A 68 11.78 -0.89 -16.19
CA MET A 68 10.88 -1.84 -16.84
C MET A 68 9.42 -1.38 -16.82
N LEU A 69 8.96 -0.81 -15.71
CA LEU A 69 7.60 -0.27 -15.58
C LEU A 69 7.42 0.99 -16.43
N ALA A 70 8.37 1.91 -16.45
CA ALA A 70 8.34 3.14 -17.25
C ALA A 70 8.34 2.84 -18.76
N VAL A 71 9.22 1.95 -19.22
CA VAL A 71 9.24 1.49 -20.62
C VAL A 71 7.92 0.82 -20.97
N ASN A 72 7.35 0.04 -20.05
CA ASN A 72 6.07 -0.62 -20.27
C ASN A 72 4.88 0.36 -20.29
N ALA A 73 4.90 1.41 -19.49
CA ALA A 73 3.84 2.42 -19.45
C ALA A 73 3.77 3.25 -20.74
N ARG A 74 4.95 3.56 -21.32
CA ARG A 74 5.08 4.28 -22.59
C ARG A 74 4.58 3.51 -23.81
N LYS A 75 4.47 2.19 -23.73
CA LYS A 75 3.95 1.35 -24.82
C LYS A 75 2.44 1.53 -25.01
N PRO A 76 1.92 1.38 -26.24
CA PRO A 76 0.49 1.36 -26.48
C PRO A 76 -0.15 0.18 -25.72
N LYS A 77 -1.41 0.33 -25.28
CA LYS A 77 -2.09 -0.63 -24.39
C LYS A 77 -2.00 -2.10 -24.85
N ARG A 78 -1.94 -2.34 -26.16
CA ARG A 78 -1.84 -3.68 -26.78
C ARG A 78 -0.46 -4.34 -26.60
N GLU A 79 0.59 -3.55 -26.40
CA GLU A 79 1.98 -4.00 -26.28
C GLU A 79 2.50 -3.95 -24.83
N ARG A 80 1.65 -3.50 -23.89
CA ARG A 80 2.00 -3.48 -22.46
C ARG A 80 2.08 -4.90 -21.91
N LEU A 81 3.22 -5.23 -21.34
CA LEU A 81 3.46 -6.43 -20.56
C LEU A 81 2.59 -6.44 -19.30
N THR A 82 2.14 -7.64 -18.93
CA THR A 82 1.46 -7.86 -17.66
C THR A 82 2.47 -7.84 -16.52
N ARG A 83 2.01 -7.57 -15.29
CA ARG A 83 2.85 -7.61 -14.09
C ARG A 83 3.52 -8.98 -13.87
N ILE A 84 2.89 -10.06 -14.34
CA ILE A 84 3.45 -11.41 -14.30
C ILE A 84 4.65 -11.51 -15.25
N ARG A 85 4.54 -11.01 -16.48
CA ARG A 85 5.67 -10.99 -17.44
C ARG A 85 6.84 -10.14 -16.96
N ILE A 86 6.56 -8.98 -16.36
CA ILE A 86 7.61 -8.14 -15.75
C ILE A 86 8.32 -8.91 -14.62
N PHE A 87 7.58 -9.64 -13.80
CA PHE A 87 8.17 -10.49 -12.76
C PHE A 87 9.00 -11.65 -13.32
N GLU A 88 8.56 -12.30 -14.39
CA GLU A 88 9.32 -13.36 -15.06
C GLU A 88 10.65 -12.85 -15.61
N GLU A 89 10.66 -11.65 -16.21
CA GLU A 89 11.92 -11.06 -16.67
C GLU A 89 12.81 -10.58 -15.53
N LEU A 90 12.21 -10.12 -14.43
CA LEU A 90 12.95 -9.85 -13.20
C LEU A 90 13.61 -11.15 -12.66
N ARG A 91 12.88 -12.27 -12.70
CA ARG A 91 13.36 -13.60 -12.29
C ARG A 91 14.49 -14.10 -13.19
N ALA A 92 14.35 -13.96 -14.51
CA ALA A 92 15.37 -14.36 -15.47
C ALA A 92 16.70 -13.64 -15.25
N ARG A 93 16.66 -12.42 -14.71
CA ARG A 93 17.84 -11.61 -14.39
C ARG A 93 18.47 -11.95 -13.03
N GLY A 94 17.83 -12.78 -12.20
CA GLY A 94 18.37 -13.22 -10.91
C GLY A 94 17.58 -12.77 -9.67
N TYR A 95 16.37 -12.23 -9.84
CA TYR A 95 15.53 -11.86 -8.71
C TYR A 95 15.03 -13.09 -7.93
N ASP A 96 15.38 -13.18 -6.64
CA ASP A 96 14.93 -14.26 -5.75
C ASP A 96 13.76 -13.84 -4.82
N GLY A 97 13.11 -12.72 -5.12
CA GLY A 97 11.93 -12.31 -4.36
C GLY A 97 10.63 -12.90 -4.91
N GLY A 98 9.56 -12.77 -4.13
CA GLY A 98 8.23 -13.24 -4.53
C GLY A 98 7.52 -12.28 -5.47
N TYR A 99 6.59 -12.82 -6.27
CA TYR A 99 5.70 -12.04 -7.14
C TYR A 99 4.89 -10.98 -6.38
N ASP A 100 4.45 -11.28 -5.16
CA ASP A 100 3.65 -10.37 -4.33
C ASP A 100 4.39 -9.06 -4.00
N ALA A 101 5.72 -9.11 -3.86
CA ALA A 101 6.54 -7.92 -3.69
C ALA A 101 6.53 -7.04 -4.94
N VAL A 102 6.72 -7.64 -6.13
CA VAL A 102 6.69 -6.93 -7.43
C VAL A 102 5.30 -6.37 -7.69
N ARG A 103 4.24 -7.13 -7.37
CA ARG A 103 2.85 -6.68 -7.50
C ARG A 103 2.55 -5.48 -6.62
N ARG A 104 2.98 -5.48 -5.35
CA ARG A 104 2.79 -4.33 -4.45
C ARG A 104 3.55 -3.12 -4.95
N TYR A 105 4.80 -3.30 -5.35
CA TYR A 105 5.65 -2.22 -5.86
C TYR A 105 5.08 -1.59 -7.14
N ALA A 106 4.71 -2.41 -8.14
CA ALA A 106 4.10 -1.92 -9.37
C ALA A 106 2.75 -1.22 -9.12
N ALA A 107 2.03 -1.58 -8.05
CA ALA A 107 0.78 -0.93 -7.70
C ALA A 107 0.98 0.45 -7.02
N SER A 108 2.03 0.65 -6.23
CA SER A 108 2.39 1.98 -5.72
C SER A 108 2.96 2.85 -6.85
N TRP A 109 3.84 2.29 -7.67
CA TRP A 109 4.45 2.98 -8.81
C TRP A 109 3.41 3.53 -9.80
N SER A 110 2.41 2.73 -10.20
CA SER A 110 1.36 3.24 -11.11
C SER A 110 0.54 4.38 -10.50
N LYS A 111 0.33 4.40 -9.18
CA LYS A 111 -0.40 5.50 -8.52
C LYS A 111 0.44 6.77 -8.48
N GLU A 112 1.74 6.63 -8.24
CA GLU A 112 2.68 7.76 -8.26
C GLU A 112 2.80 8.34 -9.68
N GLU A 113 2.87 7.50 -10.71
CA GLU A 113 2.87 7.94 -12.12
C GLU A 113 1.54 8.62 -12.51
N GLU A 114 0.40 8.08 -12.10
CA GLU A 114 -0.92 8.72 -12.34
C GLU A 114 -1.03 10.09 -11.66
N VAL A 115 -0.48 10.24 -10.45
CA VAL A 115 -0.45 11.52 -9.73
C VAL A 115 0.52 12.50 -10.38
N GLU A 116 1.71 12.05 -10.79
CA GLU A 116 2.71 12.88 -11.47
C GLU A 116 2.24 13.34 -12.86
N SER A 117 1.66 12.44 -13.65
CA SER A 117 1.05 12.77 -14.95
C SER A 117 -0.17 13.68 -14.81
N ALA A 118 -0.98 13.52 -13.76
CA ALA A 118 -2.08 14.44 -13.46
C ALA A 118 -1.59 15.83 -13.00
N ALA A 119 -0.46 15.91 -12.29
CA ALA A 119 0.14 17.19 -11.89
C ALA A 119 0.76 17.96 -13.07
N VAL A 120 1.20 17.24 -14.12
CA VAL A 120 1.70 17.83 -15.37
C VAL A 120 0.57 18.11 -16.37
N TYR A 121 -0.66 17.66 -16.11
CA TYR A 121 -1.82 17.97 -16.93
C TYR A 121 -2.38 19.37 -16.61
N VAL A 122 -1.80 20.41 -17.23
CA VAL A 122 -2.49 21.68 -17.45
C VAL A 122 -3.39 21.51 -18.69
N PRO A 123 -4.73 21.54 -18.57
CA PRO A 123 -5.59 21.46 -19.74
C PRO A 123 -5.49 22.78 -20.50
N LEU A 124 -4.70 22.80 -21.56
CA LEU A 124 -4.90 23.76 -22.66
C LEU A 124 -6.20 23.37 -23.34
N SER A 125 -7.25 24.10 -23.00
CA SER A 125 -8.55 24.12 -23.65
C SER A 125 -8.39 24.16 -25.18
N PHE A 126 -8.91 23.14 -25.86
CA PHE A 126 -9.35 23.25 -27.25
C PHE A 126 -10.86 22.97 -27.27
N ASP A 127 -11.59 23.92 -27.84
CA ASP A 127 -13.06 23.94 -27.93
C ASP A 127 -13.61 22.67 -28.61
N PRO A 128 -14.74 22.10 -28.14
CA PRO A 128 -15.40 20.98 -28.78
C PRO A 128 -16.46 21.47 -29.77
N GLY A 129 -16.19 21.34 -31.07
CA GLY A 129 -17.23 21.45 -32.11
C GLY A 129 -16.77 20.65 -33.32
N GLY A 130 -17.52 19.73 -33.91
CA GLY A 130 -18.90 19.30 -33.78
C GLY A 130 -19.08 18.27 -34.91
N SER A 131 -19.90 17.25 -34.68
CA SER A 131 -19.96 16.01 -35.45
C SER A 131 -20.87 16.03 -36.71
N LEU A 132 -20.41 15.35 -37.79
CA LEU A 132 -21.15 14.59 -38.85
C LEU A 132 -21.97 15.39 -39.91
N PRO A 133 -22.45 14.82 -41.05
CA PRO A 133 -22.27 13.51 -41.72
C PRO A 133 -21.99 13.57 -43.28
N VAL A 134 -21.93 12.39 -43.90
CA VAL A 134 -21.76 12.02 -45.33
C VAL A 134 -22.73 12.72 -46.33
N ARG A 135 -22.24 13.11 -47.52
CA ARG A 135 -23.03 13.12 -48.79
C ARG A 135 -22.12 12.95 -50.02
N LEU A 136 -22.60 12.13 -50.96
CA LEU A 136 -22.06 11.74 -52.26
C LEU A 136 -22.04 12.92 -53.26
N GLU A 137 -21.10 12.89 -54.20
CA GLU A 137 -21.04 13.71 -55.44
C GLU A 137 -20.59 12.79 -56.59
N PRO A 138 -20.78 13.15 -57.87
CA PRO A 138 -21.44 14.36 -58.41
C PRO A 138 -22.75 14.07 -59.19
#